data_AF-A0A1B6JN01-F1
#
_entry.id   AF-A0A1B6JN01-F1
#
_cell.length_a   1.000
_cell.length_b   1.000
_cell.length_c   1.000
_cell.angle_alpha   90.00
_cell.angle_beta   90.00
_cell.angle_gamma   90.00
#
_symmetry.space_group_name_H-M   'P 1'
#
loop_
_entity.id
_entity.type
_entity.pdbx_description
1 polymer ?
#
loop_
_entity_poly.entity_id
_entity_poly.type
_entity_poly.pdbx_seq_one_letter_code
_entity_poly.pdbx_strand_id
1 'polypeptide(L)'
;MSLIVNLCLRRPSYNGLYRWGLPFQAKNKSTRSEYERIVISDDGSTIVCWHPEKPFPYECSKPIPEGVHQETNSVLKVQNLSEVYDVFKPKSEQVVREELMKITSTSKHRWFPQGKKTYKKKPVPRDREYL
;
A
#
# COMPACT_ATOMS: atom_id res chain seq x y z
N MET A 1 -74.69 12.25 -29.20
CA MET A 1 -75.29 11.40 -28.14
C MET A 1 -74.20 11.06 -27.15
N SER A 2 -74.26 11.70 -25.99
CA SER A 2 -73.28 11.63 -24.91
C SER A 2 -73.47 10.35 -24.11
N LEU A 3 -72.40 9.61 -23.81
CA LEU A 3 -72.39 8.59 -22.76
C LEU A 3 -71.35 8.98 -21.71
N ILE A 4 -71.88 9.39 -20.56
CA ILE A 4 -71.16 9.73 -19.33
C ILE A 4 -70.92 8.42 -18.59
N VAL A 5 -69.65 8.04 -18.39
CA VAL A 5 -69.28 6.96 -17.47
C VAL A 5 -68.75 7.57 -16.18
N ASN A 6 -69.52 7.39 -15.10
CA ASN A 6 -69.21 7.87 -13.76
C ASN A 6 -68.00 7.11 -13.18
N LEU A 7 -66.88 7.80 -12.99
CA LEU A 7 -65.80 7.33 -12.13
C LEU A 7 -66.27 7.38 -10.67
N CYS A 8 -66.55 6.22 -10.08
CA CYS A 8 -66.81 6.10 -8.66
C CYS A 8 -65.47 6.08 -7.89
N LEU A 9 -65.04 7.24 -7.39
CA LEU A 9 -63.91 7.36 -6.45
C LEU A 9 -64.36 6.86 -5.07
N ARG A 10 -64.17 5.57 -4.78
CA ARG A 10 -64.17 5.07 -3.40
C ARG A 10 -62.84 5.45 -2.74
N ARG A 11 -62.87 6.44 -1.85
CA ARG A 11 -61.78 6.75 -0.91
C ARG A 11 -61.68 5.63 0.14
N PRO A 12 -60.54 4.95 0.31
CA PRO A 12 -60.27 4.24 1.54
C PRO A 12 -59.86 5.25 2.62
N SER A 13 -60.50 5.09 3.79
CA SER A 13 -60.23 5.79 5.04
C SER A 13 -58.74 5.70 5.40
N TYR A 14 -58.12 6.87 5.64
CA TYR A 14 -56.82 6.97 6.29
C TYR A 14 -56.99 6.59 7.75
N ASN A 15 -56.46 5.43 8.15
CA ASN A 15 -56.12 5.12 9.54
C ASN A 15 -54.92 4.17 9.54
N GLY A 16 -53.83 4.59 10.17
CA GLY A 16 -52.67 3.74 10.47
C GLY A 16 -51.49 3.90 9.52
N LEU A 17 -50.62 4.87 9.82
CA LEU A 17 -49.29 5.03 9.22
C LEU A 17 -48.38 3.84 9.56
N TYR A 18 -48.41 2.79 8.76
CA TYR A 18 -47.27 1.87 8.66
C TYR A 18 -46.29 2.46 7.66
N ARG A 19 -45.48 3.40 8.16
CA ARG A 19 -44.28 3.86 7.48
C ARG A 19 -43.31 2.69 7.49
N TRP A 20 -43.40 1.82 6.47
CA TRP A 20 -42.36 0.85 6.16
C TRP A 20 -41.08 1.64 5.96
N GLY A 21 -40.24 1.66 6.99
CA GLY A 21 -38.86 2.07 6.86
C GLY A 21 -38.25 1.13 5.85
N LEU A 22 -38.07 1.61 4.62
CA LEU A 22 -37.08 1.01 3.74
C LEU A 22 -35.80 0.98 4.56
N PRO A 23 -35.13 -0.18 4.78
CA PRO A 23 -33.78 -0.13 5.29
C PRO A 23 -33.05 0.79 4.32
N PHE A 24 -32.47 1.88 4.84
CA PHE A 24 -31.56 2.70 4.08
C PHE A 24 -30.39 1.80 3.74
N GLN A 25 -30.55 1.07 2.63
CA GLN A 25 -29.53 0.25 2.05
C GLN A 25 -28.58 1.28 1.47
N ALA A 26 -27.64 1.72 2.30
CA ALA A 26 -26.52 2.52 1.88
C ALA A 26 -25.93 1.75 0.69
N LYS A 27 -26.19 2.26 -0.52
CA LYS A 27 -25.62 1.70 -1.73
C LYS A 27 -24.15 2.02 -1.59
N ASN A 28 -23.39 1.09 -1.01
CA ASN A 28 -21.95 1.15 -0.88
C ASN A 28 -21.37 1.07 -2.30
N LYS A 29 -21.45 2.18 -3.03
CA LYS A 29 -20.64 2.46 -4.21
C LYS A 29 -19.29 3.01 -3.73
N SER A 30 -18.67 2.30 -2.80
CA SER A 30 -17.24 2.38 -2.64
C SER A 30 -16.70 1.36 -3.62
N THR A 31 -16.04 1.82 -4.68
CA THR A 31 -15.34 0.98 -5.66
C THR A 31 -14.15 0.23 -5.05
N ARG A 32 -14.06 0.15 -3.73
CA ARG A 32 -12.93 -0.36 -2.96
C ARG A 32 -13.32 -1.66 -2.28
N SER A 33 -13.20 -2.73 -3.05
CA SER A 33 -13.11 -4.12 -2.59
C SER A 33 -14.38 -4.75 -1.98
N GLU A 34 -14.67 -5.97 -2.39
CA GLU A 34 -15.80 -6.80 -1.91
C GLU A 34 -15.70 -7.18 -0.42
N TYR A 35 -14.52 -6.99 0.17
CA TYR A 35 -14.15 -7.52 1.49
C TYR A 35 -14.40 -6.53 2.63
N GLU A 36 -14.58 -5.24 2.33
CA GLU A 36 -14.87 -4.20 3.32
C GLU A 36 -16.38 -3.99 3.47
N ARG A 37 -16.90 -4.19 4.68
CA ARG A 37 -18.32 -3.95 4.97
C ARG A 37 -18.46 -3.03 6.16
N ILE A 38 -19.25 -1.99 5.98
CA ILE A 38 -19.66 -1.08 7.05
C ILE A 38 -21.15 -1.32 7.28
N VAL A 39 -21.49 -1.68 8.51
CA VAL A 39 -22.85 -2.00 8.94
C VAL A 39 -23.22 -1.09 10.10
N ILE A 40 -24.48 -0.68 10.16
CA ILE A 40 -25.03 0.06 11.29
C ILE A 40 -25.78 -0.95 12.15
N SER A 41 -25.63 -0.88 13.47
CA SER A 41 -26.35 -1.74 14.41
C SER A 41 -27.86 -1.47 14.33
N ASP A 42 -28.70 -2.42 14.75
CA ASP A 42 -30.16 -2.29 14.66
C ASP A 42 -30.71 -1.04 15.36
N ASP A 43 -30.07 -0.61 16.45
CA ASP A 43 -30.40 0.59 17.22
C ASP A 43 -29.92 1.90 16.56
N GLY A 44 -29.16 1.84 15.48
CA GLY A 44 -28.59 3.01 14.79
C GLY A 44 -27.46 3.73 15.54
N SER A 45 -27.12 3.29 16.75
CA SER A 45 -26.22 3.98 17.68
C SER A 45 -24.74 3.74 17.40
N THR A 46 -24.40 2.58 16.81
CA THR A 46 -23.02 2.13 16.61
C THR A 46 -22.77 1.72 15.17
N ILE A 47 -21.66 2.16 14.62
CA ILE A 47 -21.17 1.79 13.29
C ILE A 47 -20.11 0.70 13.46
N VAL A 48 -20.32 -0.44 12.81
CA VAL A 48 -19.44 -1.60 12.84
C VAL A 48 -18.73 -1.73 11.49
N CYS A 49 -17.40 -1.84 11.52
CA CYS A 49 -16.57 -1.98 10.34
C CYS A 49 -15.90 -3.37 10.31
N TRP A 50 -16.20 -4.15 9.28
CA TRP A 50 -15.52 -5.41 8.99
C TRP A 50 -14.43 -5.18 7.93
N HIS A 51 -13.17 -5.31 8.34
CA HIS A 51 -12.00 -5.24 7.46
C HIS A 51 -11.13 -6.49 7.67
N PRO A 52 -11.32 -7.56 6.88
CA PRO A 52 -10.39 -8.68 6.91
C PRO A 52 -9.10 -8.31 6.18
N GLU A 53 -7.98 -8.93 6.57
CA GLU A 53 -6.73 -8.81 5.82
C GLU A 53 -6.87 -9.48 4.45
N LYS A 54 -6.47 -8.77 3.38
CA LYS A 54 -6.56 -9.30 2.02
C LYS A 54 -5.25 -10.00 1.65
N PRO A 55 -5.27 -11.31 1.31
CA PRO A 55 -4.09 -11.98 0.82
C PRO A 55 -3.71 -11.45 -0.58
N PHE A 56 -2.42 -11.46 -0.89
CA PHE A 56 -1.93 -11.11 -2.22
C PHE A 56 -2.23 -12.26 -3.21
N PRO A 57 -2.90 -12.00 -4.34
CA PRO A 57 -3.24 -13.04 -5.31
C PRO A 57 -1.99 -13.57 -6.02
N TYR A 58 -1.87 -14.89 -6.15
CA TYR A 58 -0.71 -15.55 -6.74
C TYR A 58 -0.46 -15.12 -8.20
N GLU A 59 -1.53 -14.92 -8.97
CA GLU A 59 -1.46 -14.51 -10.38
C GLU A 59 -0.80 -13.14 -10.59
N CYS A 60 -0.79 -12.28 -9.57
CA CYS A 60 -0.12 -10.98 -9.61
C CYS A 60 1.33 -11.04 -9.12
N SER A 61 1.81 -12.20 -8.68
CA SER A 61 3.20 -12.41 -8.26
C SER A 61 4.10 -12.63 -9.48
N LYS A 62 5.38 -12.28 -9.34
CA LYS A 62 6.41 -12.63 -10.33
C LYS A 62 7.23 -13.79 -9.78
N PRO A 63 7.65 -14.74 -10.63
CA PRO A 63 8.58 -15.77 -10.20
C PRO A 63 9.89 -15.11 -9.76
N ILE A 64 10.54 -15.73 -8.77
CA ILE A 64 11.88 -15.34 -8.34
C ILE A 64 12.82 -15.68 -9.50
N PRO A 65 13.64 -14.72 -9.99
CA PRO A 65 14.58 -15.02 -11.07
C PRO A 65 15.59 -16.07 -10.57
N GLU A 66 15.75 -17.16 -11.32
CA GLU A 66 16.79 -18.14 -11.04
C GLU A 66 18.15 -17.47 -11.27
N GLY A 67 19.02 -17.54 -10.27
CA GLY A 67 20.37 -16.99 -10.38
C GLY A 67 21.11 -17.74 -11.48
N VAL A 68 21.57 -17.02 -12.50
CA VAL A 68 22.46 -17.58 -13.53
C VAL A 68 23.81 -17.81 -12.86
N HIS A 69 23.95 -18.94 -12.16
CA HIS A 69 25.24 -19.38 -11.66
C HIS A 69 26.07 -19.81 -12.87
N GLN A 70 27.03 -18.99 -13.25
CA GLN A 70 28.07 -19.41 -14.19
C GLN A 70 28.93 -20.44 -13.45
N GLU A 71 28.71 -21.72 -13.72
CA GLU A 71 29.56 -22.78 -13.20
C GLU A 71 30.98 -22.56 -13.74
N THR A 72 31.89 -22.15 -12.86
CA THR A 72 33.30 -22.03 -13.21
C THR A 72 33.96 -23.39 -13.00
N ASN A 73 34.71 -23.87 -14.01
CA ASN A 73 35.46 -25.14 -13.95
C ASN A 73 36.67 -25.09 -12.99
N SER A 74 36.66 -24.21 -11.99
CA SER A 74 37.74 -24.09 -11.01
C SER A 74 37.54 -25.07 -9.86
N VAL A 75 38.63 -25.70 -9.40
CA VAL A 75 38.61 -26.68 -8.29
C VAL A 75 37.98 -26.09 -7.02
N LEU A 76 38.20 -24.80 -6.77
CA LEU A 76 37.73 -24.09 -5.58
C LEU A 76 36.34 -23.44 -5.75
N LYS A 77 35.65 -23.64 -6.89
CA LYS A 77 34.38 -22.97 -7.23
C LYS A 77 34.40 -21.46 -7.00
N VAL A 78 35.56 -20.81 -7.17
CA VAL A 78 35.66 -19.36 -6.98
C VAL A 78 35.13 -18.69 -8.23
N GLN A 79 33.96 -18.08 -8.11
CA GLN A 79 33.33 -17.29 -9.15
C GLN A 79 33.81 -15.83 -9.03
N ASN A 80 33.85 -15.12 -10.17
CA ASN A 80 33.99 -13.66 -10.24
C ASN A 80 35.26 -13.03 -9.63
N LEU A 81 36.41 -13.71 -9.72
CA LEU A 81 37.69 -13.17 -9.23
C LEU A 81 37.99 -11.75 -9.75
N SER A 82 37.73 -11.48 -11.03
CA SER A 82 37.94 -10.17 -11.66
C SER A 82 37.13 -9.06 -10.97
N GLU A 83 35.86 -9.31 -10.67
CA GLU A 83 34.98 -8.35 -9.99
C GLU A 83 35.47 -8.07 -8.58
N VAL A 84 35.90 -9.11 -7.85
CA VAL A 84 36.47 -8.98 -6.50
C VAL A 84 37.72 -8.09 -6.53
N TYR A 85 38.63 -8.32 -7.48
CA TYR A 85 39.81 -7.47 -7.62
C TYR A 85 39.44 -6.02 -7.94
N ASP A 86 38.42 -5.78 -8.75
CA ASP A 86 37.97 -4.43 -9.10
C ASP A 86 37.36 -3.66 -7.91
N VAL A 87 36.74 -4.37 -6.96
CA VAL A 87 36.22 -3.78 -5.71
C VAL A 87 37.35 -3.29 -4.81
N PHE A 88 38.46 -4.04 -4.72
CA PHE A 88 39.57 -3.71 -3.83
C PHE A 88 40.59 -2.72 -4.42
N LYS A 89 40.49 -2.41 -5.72
CA LYS A 89 41.36 -1.41 -6.34
C LYS A 89 41.09 -0.02 -5.76
N PRO A 90 42.13 0.74 -5.35
CA PRO A 90 41.94 2.11 -4.89
C PRO A 90 41.42 2.98 -6.04
N LYS A 91 40.25 3.60 -5.85
CA LYS A 91 39.64 4.54 -6.81
C LYS A 91 39.86 5.97 -6.35
N SER A 92 39.92 6.90 -7.30
CA SER A 92 39.96 8.33 -6.97
C SER A 92 38.63 8.75 -6.33
N GLU A 93 38.69 9.71 -5.42
CA GLU A 93 37.48 10.13 -4.70
C GLU A 93 36.40 10.69 -5.62
N GLN A 94 36.76 11.30 -6.75
CA GLN A 94 35.82 11.78 -7.76
C GLN A 94 35.02 10.61 -8.36
N VAL A 95 35.72 9.53 -8.74
CA VAL A 95 35.10 8.33 -9.32
C VAL A 95 34.18 7.67 -8.29
N VAL A 96 34.63 7.54 -7.04
CA VAL A 96 33.81 6.97 -5.96
C VAL A 96 32.52 7.78 -5.78
N ARG A 97 32.57 9.11 -5.79
CA ARG A 97 31.38 9.95 -5.67
C ARG A 97 30.43 9.77 -6.84
N GLU A 98 30.93 9.65 -8.06
CA GLU A 98 30.10 9.43 -9.25
C GLU A 98 29.42 8.05 -9.24
N GLU A 99 30.14 7.01 -8.83
CA GLU A 99 29.58 5.67 -8.66
C GLU A 99 28.47 5.66 -7.60
N LEU A 100 28.73 6.26 -6.43
CA LEU A 100 27.76 6.38 -5.35
C LEU A 100 26.52 7.17 -5.78
N MET A 101 26.73 8.25 -6.53
CA MET A 101 25.65 9.08 -7.11
C MET A 101 24.75 8.25 -8.03
N LYS A 102 25.34 7.43 -8.92
CA LYS A 102 24.60 6.57 -9.86
C LYS A 102 23.85 5.45 -9.15
N ILE A 103 24.49 4.74 -8.21
CA ILE A 103 23.89 3.62 -7.48
C ILE A 103 22.71 4.08 -6.61
N THR A 104 22.86 5.21 -5.90
CA THR A 104 21.84 5.68 -4.96
C THR A 104 20.88 6.70 -5.56
N SER A 105 21.08 7.12 -6.81
CA SER A 105 20.31 8.20 -7.45
C SER A 105 20.24 9.48 -6.59
N THR A 106 21.36 9.82 -5.94
CA THR A 106 21.50 11.01 -5.09
C THR A 106 22.29 12.11 -5.80
N SER A 107 22.55 13.25 -5.14
CA SER A 107 23.44 14.30 -5.67
C SER A 107 24.86 14.19 -5.12
N LYS A 108 25.84 14.71 -5.87
CA LYS A 108 27.27 14.67 -5.49
C LYS A 108 27.59 15.31 -4.13
N HIS A 109 26.81 16.32 -3.71
CA HIS A 109 27.07 17.11 -2.50
C HIS A 109 26.94 16.30 -1.21
N ARG A 110 26.16 15.20 -1.22
CA ARG A 110 26.02 14.28 -0.09
C ARG A 110 27.32 13.57 0.26
N TRP A 111 28.18 13.35 -0.74
CA TRP A 111 29.37 12.50 -0.66
C TRP A 111 30.67 13.29 -0.51
N PHE A 112 30.60 14.61 -0.32
CA PHE A 112 31.75 15.38 0.14
C PHE A 112 31.91 15.21 1.66
N PRO A 113 33.15 15.04 2.14
CA PRO A 113 33.39 14.97 3.58
C PRO A 113 32.87 16.25 4.22
N GLN A 114 32.04 16.10 5.23
CA GLN A 114 31.61 17.25 6.03
C GLN A 114 32.70 17.57 7.04
N GLY A 115 33.02 18.86 7.18
CA GLY A 115 33.94 19.32 8.22
C GLY A 115 33.51 18.84 9.62
N LYS A 116 34.45 18.77 10.55
CA LYS A 116 34.18 18.40 11.95
C LYS A 116 33.08 19.32 12.50
N LYS A 117 31.86 18.79 12.65
CA LYS A 117 30.78 19.53 13.30
C LYS A 117 31.10 19.61 14.79
N THR A 118 31.26 20.83 15.30
CA THR A 118 31.41 21.15 16.74
C THR A 118 30.22 20.66 17.57
N TYR A 119 29.11 20.32 16.90
CA TYR A 119 27.87 19.82 17.48
C TYR A 119 27.64 18.39 16.97
N LYS A 120 28.37 17.41 17.53
CA LYS A 120 27.89 16.02 17.48
C LYS A 120 26.50 16.04 18.13
N LYS A 121 25.46 15.65 17.38
CA LYS A 121 24.11 15.57 17.94
C LYS A 121 24.19 14.68 19.18
N LYS A 122 23.77 15.20 20.33
CA LYS A 122 23.60 14.39 21.54
C LYS A 122 22.70 13.20 21.18
N PRO A 123 22.93 11.99 21.74
CA PRO A 123 22.06 10.87 21.47
C PRO A 123 20.63 11.30 21.81
N VAL A 124 19.77 11.34 20.79
CA VAL A 124 18.35 11.60 20.99
C VAL A 124 17.79 10.37 21.71
N PRO A 125 16.99 10.54 22.78
CA PRO A 125 16.37 9.40 23.43
C PRO A 125 15.58 8.59 22.41
N ARG A 126 15.66 7.26 22.50
CA ARG A 126 14.94 6.37 21.60
C ARG A 126 13.45 6.52 21.88
N ASP A 127 12.64 6.72 20.83
CA ASP A 127 11.20 7.00 20.96
C ASP A 127 10.43 5.81 21.58
N ARG A 128 10.88 4.58 21.32
CA ARG A 128 10.33 3.35 21.92
C ARG A 128 11.40 2.67 22.75
N GLU A 129 11.20 2.60 24.07
CA GLU A 129 12.23 2.11 25.01
C GLU A 129 12.41 0.58 24.97
N TYR A 130 11.37 -0.16 24.57
CA TYR A 130 11.31 -1.63 24.56
C TYR A 130 11.24 -2.25 23.15
N LEU A 131 11.62 -1.49 22.11
CA LEU A 131 11.72 -1.93 20.71
C LEU A 131 13.11 -1.65 20.12
#